data_AF-A0A409Y903-F1
#
_entry.id   AF-A0A409Y903-F1
#
_cell.length_a   1.000
_cell.length_b   1.000
_cell.length_c   1.000
_cell.angle_alpha   90.00
_cell.angle_beta   90.00
_cell.angle_gamma   90.00
#
_symmetry.space_group_name_H-M   'P 1'
#
loop_
_entity.id
_entity.type
_entity.pdbx_description
1 polymer ?
#
loop_
_entity_poly.entity_id
_entity_poly.type
_entity_poly.pdbx_seq_one_letter_code
_entity_poly.pdbx_strand_id
1 'polypeptide(L)'
;MTPCRCLAFVWRHHSRLIFFQCFSRSRFIFAYSDHFKWPGLIKRLSALQDLPVKRRDTWAGRTGPDVAGVHELFYPLLFFLLAVGHASGKLYIRGFIVLFSSVVIVMLVTSFLTLFAVLTLALCKDLVVPHTDPLIYYHGRWDKAPATWWAGSGFKISVLNLKSLALNIGPNTTWPSAAVGVSINGAPFFTINATQGENVIPLPNAGALRTNVRFNVEGWQNNRINLQSLKLNGDAKLLPYVPAKRSFQFIGDSLSAGQFLPLGVNQAWPFLVGEHYKAEHRINAQPGATLTDMESYGNVHGVSYQFFKTEDTGYIWSWDHNYTTPWDFKRDQPPATHIVIHIGANDASHGVPPEDFTKVYLDFIAKIRKINSLAPIFILTPWGWPNADGNVYYYYDGVYKDIVAQRRALRDRNIYLVDTTGWVTWDDVFPDNVHPNVPGHQNIASKFVKWLDNWSAGSPIAFP
;
A
#
# COMPACT_ATOMS: atom_id res chain seq x y z
N MET A 1 11.23 28.02 -42.87
CA MET A 1 11.28 26.93 -41.85
C MET A 1 10.04 26.09 -42.02
N THR A 2 10.25 24.78 -42.01
CA THR A 2 9.40 23.68 -42.50
C THR A 2 8.00 23.59 -41.87
N PRO A 3 6.95 23.21 -42.62
CA PRO A 3 5.60 23.05 -42.09
C PRO A 3 5.33 21.62 -41.58
N CYS A 4 4.68 21.53 -40.42
CA CYS A 4 4.16 20.29 -39.86
C CYS A 4 2.98 19.76 -40.70
N ARG A 5 3.03 18.48 -41.08
CA ARG A 5 1.91 17.74 -41.65
C ARG A 5 1.11 17.09 -40.52
N CYS A 6 -0.16 17.46 -40.38
CA CYS A 6 -1.14 16.68 -39.62
C CYS A 6 -1.75 15.63 -40.56
N LEU A 7 -1.63 14.35 -40.21
CA LEU A 7 -2.40 13.27 -40.82
C LEU A 7 -3.75 13.18 -40.08
N ALA A 8 -4.85 13.32 -40.81
CA ALA A 8 -6.19 13.07 -40.32
C ALA A 8 -6.60 11.63 -40.69
N PHE A 9 -7.10 10.86 -39.71
CA PHE A 9 -7.87 9.66 -39.98
C PHE A 9 -9.35 9.96 -39.78
N VAL A 10 -10.12 9.70 -40.83
CA VAL A 10 -11.59 9.79 -40.87
C VAL A 10 -12.15 8.45 -40.40
N TRP A 11 -13.02 8.46 -39.40
CA TRP A 11 -13.91 7.35 -39.11
C TRP A 11 -15.34 7.87 -38.96
N ARG A 12 -16.24 7.40 -39.83
CA ARG A 12 -17.69 7.60 -39.75
C ARG A 12 -18.29 6.35 -39.11
N HIS A 13 -19.00 6.50 -37.99
CA HIS A 13 -20.39 6.04 -37.89
C HIS A 13 -21.12 6.54 -36.61
N HIS A 14 -22.32 7.06 -36.87
CA HIS A 14 -23.51 7.30 -36.06
C HIS A 14 -23.46 7.55 -34.54
N SER A 15 -23.77 8.81 -34.21
CA SER A 15 -24.86 9.22 -33.31
C SER A 15 -24.73 8.90 -31.81
N ARG A 16 -24.13 9.83 -31.06
CA ARG A 16 -24.60 10.29 -29.72
C ARG A 16 -23.87 11.59 -29.35
N LEU A 17 -24.62 12.56 -28.82
CA LEU A 17 -24.14 13.88 -28.38
C LEU A 17 -23.02 13.75 -27.35
N ILE A 18 -21.94 14.52 -27.53
CA ILE A 18 -20.93 14.76 -26.48
C ILE A 18 -20.88 16.27 -26.23
N PHE A 19 -21.14 16.66 -24.99
CA PHE A 19 -20.89 18.01 -24.48
C PHE A 19 -19.38 18.21 -24.33
N PHE A 20 -18.82 19.24 -24.97
CA PHE A 20 -17.50 19.76 -24.64
C PHE A 20 -17.66 20.91 -23.65
N GLN A 21 -17.27 20.71 -22.40
CA GLN A 21 -17.06 21.80 -21.46
C GLN A 21 -15.56 22.00 -21.27
N CYS A 22 -15.04 23.00 -21.99
CA CYS A 22 -13.67 23.48 -21.88
C CYS A 22 -13.64 24.55 -20.78
N PHE A 23 -13.08 24.25 -19.61
CA PHE A 23 -12.77 25.28 -18.61
C PHE A 23 -11.29 25.66 -18.71
N SER A 24 -11.09 26.83 -19.30
CA SER A 24 -9.83 27.54 -19.30
C SER A 24 -9.58 28.21 -17.95
N ARG A 25 -8.29 28.41 -17.67
CA ARG A 25 -7.71 29.06 -16.50
C ARG A 25 -8.36 30.42 -16.19
N SER A 26 -8.94 30.57 -15.00
CA SER A 26 -9.37 31.86 -14.48
C SER A 26 -8.23 32.50 -13.67
N ARG A 27 -7.51 33.44 -14.29
CA ARG A 27 -6.86 34.55 -13.57
C ARG A 27 -7.89 35.66 -13.42
N PHE A 28 -8.11 36.10 -12.19
CA PHE A 28 -8.87 37.31 -11.89
C PHE A 28 -8.16 38.53 -12.47
N ILE A 29 -8.83 39.26 -13.36
CA ILE A 29 -8.49 40.63 -13.75
C ILE A 29 -9.72 41.47 -13.44
N PHE A 30 -9.59 42.36 -12.45
CA PHE A 30 -10.50 43.49 -12.28
C PHE A 30 -10.12 44.56 -13.29
N ALA A 31 -11.07 44.97 -14.11
CA ALA A 31 -10.96 46.16 -14.94
C ALA A 31 -11.40 47.38 -14.11
N TYR A 32 -10.50 48.34 -13.94
CA TYR A 32 -10.84 49.73 -13.67
C TYR A 32 -9.95 50.60 -14.55
N SER A 33 -10.60 51.38 -15.42
CA SER A 33 -10.01 52.49 -16.18
C SER A 33 -10.20 53.74 -15.34
N ASP A 34 -9.14 54.54 -15.16
CA ASP A 34 -9.12 55.94 -15.57
C ASP A 34 -7.71 56.59 -15.39
N HIS A 35 -7.14 56.94 -16.55
CA HIS A 35 -6.37 58.13 -16.93
C HIS A 35 -5.38 58.90 -16.00
N PHE A 36 -4.13 59.04 -16.51
CA PHE A 36 -3.21 60.23 -16.56
C PHE A 36 -2.59 60.75 -15.20
N LYS A 37 -1.29 61.10 -14.98
CA LYS A 37 -0.02 61.37 -15.72
C LYS A 37 1.23 61.10 -14.81
N TRP A 38 2.31 60.55 -15.39
CA TRP A 38 3.78 60.83 -15.33
C TRP A 38 4.44 61.60 -14.14
N PRO A 39 5.80 61.57 -13.94
CA PRO A 39 6.76 60.44 -13.87
C PRO A 39 7.91 60.63 -12.83
N GLY A 40 8.62 59.53 -12.51
CA GLY A 40 10.10 59.47 -12.50
C GLY A 40 10.89 59.80 -11.21
N LEU A 41 11.58 58.79 -10.66
CA LEU A 41 13.05 58.68 -10.55
C LEU A 41 13.40 57.30 -9.95
N ILE A 42 13.76 56.29 -10.76
CA ILE A 42 15.13 55.83 -11.04
C ILE A 42 15.86 55.26 -9.80
N LYS A 43 15.89 53.91 -9.71
CA LYS A 43 17.07 53.00 -9.82
C LYS A 43 17.86 52.88 -8.50
N ARG A 44 18.45 51.74 -8.12
CA ARG A 44 18.54 50.36 -8.64
C ARG A 44 19.19 49.53 -7.51
N LEU A 45 18.83 48.23 -7.46
CA LEU A 45 19.71 47.03 -7.44
C LEU A 45 21.06 47.14 -6.70
N SER A 46 21.52 46.18 -5.89
CA SER A 46 21.28 44.74 -5.88
C SER A 46 22.19 44.09 -4.83
N ALA A 47 21.74 42.95 -4.26
CA ALA A 47 22.54 41.74 -3.95
C ALA A 47 23.67 41.85 -2.90
N LEU A 48 24.10 40.85 -2.13
CA LEU A 48 23.91 39.39 -2.04
C LEU A 48 24.56 38.97 -0.69
N GLN A 49 23.88 38.08 0.05
CA GLN A 49 24.43 36.89 0.74
C GLN A 49 25.50 36.93 1.86
N ASP A 50 25.25 36.00 2.79
CA ASP A 50 26.16 35.20 3.64
C ASP A 50 26.57 35.66 5.06
N LEU A 51 26.20 34.78 6.01
CA LEU A 51 26.62 34.61 7.42
C LEU A 51 28.13 34.20 7.49
N PRO A 52 28.90 34.15 8.62
CA PRO A 52 28.51 33.70 9.98
C PRO A 52 29.37 34.19 11.22
N VAL A 53 29.18 33.54 12.38
CA VAL A 53 30.10 33.34 13.56
C VAL A 53 30.14 34.44 14.66
N LYS A 54 29.62 34.24 15.89
CA LYS A 54 30.05 33.49 17.12
C LYS A 54 31.13 34.19 18.01
N ARG A 55 30.71 34.70 19.19
CA ARG A 55 31.21 34.44 20.59
C ARG A 55 31.25 35.68 21.50
N ARG A 56 30.68 35.49 22.72
CA ARG A 56 31.14 35.91 24.08
C ARG A 56 31.28 37.41 24.39
N ASP A 57 30.92 37.99 25.54
CA ASP A 57 30.74 37.50 26.91
C ASP A 57 29.86 38.46 27.75
N THR A 58 29.20 37.89 28.77
CA THR A 58 28.91 38.40 30.14
C THR A 58 28.22 39.74 30.44
N TRP A 59 27.11 39.62 31.19
CA TRP A 59 26.87 40.07 32.59
C TRP A 59 25.61 40.93 32.84
N ALA A 60 24.94 40.54 33.94
CA ALA A 60 23.93 41.24 34.74
C ALA A 60 22.52 41.49 34.15
N GLY A 61 21.52 40.86 34.79
CA GLY A 61 20.13 41.31 34.65
C GLY A 61 19.10 40.26 35.08
N ARG A 62 18.67 40.32 36.34
CA ARG A 62 17.45 39.65 36.82
C ARG A 62 16.25 40.08 35.98
N THR A 63 15.42 39.14 35.57
CA THR A 63 13.94 39.19 35.62
C THR A 63 13.37 37.87 35.09
N GLY A 64 12.71 37.10 35.96
CA GLY A 64 11.80 36.04 35.54
C GLY A 64 10.43 36.64 35.21
N PRO A 65 9.67 36.08 34.25
CA PRO A 65 8.31 36.51 34.01
C PRO A 65 7.35 35.89 35.04
N ASP A 66 6.55 36.77 35.63
CA ASP A 66 5.39 36.49 36.46
C ASP A 66 4.43 35.50 35.80
N VAL A 67 4.14 34.41 36.50
CA VAL A 67 2.88 33.67 36.36
C VAL A 67 2.01 34.07 37.54
N ALA A 68 1.45 35.28 37.46
CA ALA A 68 0.35 35.69 38.32
C ALA A 68 -0.96 35.21 37.68
N GLY A 69 -1.65 34.28 38.32
CA GLY A 69 -2.97 33.91 37.84
C GLY A 69 -3.65 32.67 38.38
N VAL A 70 -3.39 32.20 39.61
CA VAL A 70 -4.34 31.31 40.32
C VAL A 70 -4.12 31.43 41.84
N HIS A 71 -4.45 32.56 42.47
CA HIS A 71 -4.52 32.62 43.95
C HIS A 71 -5.39 33.78 44.44
N GLU A 72 -6.61 33.93 43.92
CA GLU A 72 -7.62 34.77 44.56
C GLU A 72 -8.99 34.11 44.45
N LEU A 73 -9.30 33.19 45.37
CA LEU A 73 -10.67 32.68 45.58
C LEU A 73 -10.91 32.10 46.99
N PHE A 74 -10.09 32.44 48.00
CA PHE A 74 -10.20 31.87 49.35
C PHE A 74 -10.11 32.88 50.51
N TYR A 75 -10.57 34.12 50.32
CA TYR A 75 -10.50 35.15 51.39
C TYR A 75 -11.79 35.88 51.83
N PRO A 76 -13.04 35.50 51.48
CA PRO A 76 -14.20 36.10 52.16
C PRO A 76 -14.85 35.22 53.25
N LEU A 77 -14.49 33.94 53.42
CA LEU A 77 -15.22 33.08 54.37
C LEU A 77 -14.77 33.21 55.84
N LEU A 78 -13.56 33.72 56.10
CA LEU A 78 -13.01 33.78 57.46
C LEU A 78 -13.48 35.02 58.25
N PHE A 79 -13.93 36.08 57.57
CA PHE A 79 -14.39 37.31 58.23
C PHE A 79 -15.86 37.28 58.67
N PHE A 80 -16.69 36.37 58.15
CA PHE A 80 -18.08 36.23 58.58
C PHE A 80 -18.25 35.45 59.89
N LEU A 81 -17.20 34.76 60.35
CA LEU A 81 -17.24 33.88 61.54
C LEU A 81 -16.97 34.60 62.87
N LEU A 82 -16.51 35.86 62.84
CA LEU A 82 -16.21 36.63 64.05
C LEU A 82 -17.29 37.64 64.46
N ALA A 83 -18.36 37.80 63.67
CA ALA A 83 -19.41 38.80 63.94
C ALA A 83 -20.73 38.23 64.52
N VAL A 84 -20.86 36.91 64.68
CA VAL A 84 -22.07 36.28 65.25
C VAL A 84 -21.73 35.57 66.55
N GLY A 85 -21.35 36.37 67.55
CA GLY A 85 -21.08 35.90 68.89
C GLY A 85 -21.70 36.85 69.90
N HIS A 86 -23.02 36.89 70.01
CA HIS A 86 -23.79 37.25 71.23
C HIS A 86 -25.31 37.15 70.97
N ALA A 87 -25.87 35.93 70.95
CA ALA A 87 -27.24 35.59 71.35
C ALA A 87 -27.56 34.11 71.05
N SER A 88 -28.01 33.35 72.05
CA SER A 88 -28.64 32.01 71.95
C SER A 88 -27.85 30.86 71.27
N GLY A 89 -26.86 30.32 71.99
CA GLY A 89 -25.82 29.42 71.46
C GLY A 89 -26.03 27.90 71.52
N LYS A 90 -27.14 27.33 71.01
CA LYS A 90 -27.18 25.86 70.75
C LYS A 90 -27.82 25.42 69.43
N LEU A 91 -28.73 26.22 68.84
CA LEU A 91 -29.42 25.84 67.61
C LEU A 91 -28.62 26.21 66.33
N TYR A 92 -27.88 27.32 66.37
CA TYR A 92 -27.14 27.82 65.20
C TYR A 92 -25.87 27.03 64.85
N ILE A 93 -25.19 26.45 65.84
CA ILE A 93 -23.96 25.67 65.60
C ILE A 93 -24.27 24.37 64.85
N ARG A 94 -25.40 23.71 65.15
CA ARG A 94 -25.82 22.50 64.43
C ARG A 94 -26.20 22.81 62.97
N GLY A 95 -26.94 23.89 62.73
CA GLY A 95 -27.28 24.33 61.37
C GLY A 95 -26.04 24.70 60.55
N PHE A 96 -25.06 25.37 61.18
CA PHE A 96 -23.82 25.77 60.51
C PHE A 96 -22.92 24.58 60.19
N ILE A 97 -22.78 23.60 61.09
CA ILE A 97 -22.02 22.37 60.85
C ILE A 97 -22.64 21.57 59.70
N VAL A 98 -23.97 21.45 59.65
CA VAL A 98 -24.68 20.75 58.56
C VAL A 98 -24.50 21.49 57.23
N LEU A 99 -24.61 22.82 57.21
CA LEU A 99 -24.43 23.60 55.98
C LEU A 99 -22.98 23.53 55.47
N PHE A 100 -22.00 23.68 56.37
CA PHE A 100 -20.58 23.64 56.03
C PHE A 100 -20.15 22.26 55.54
N SER A 101 -20.60 21.19 56.21
CA SER A 101 -20.34 19.82 55.75
C SER A 101 -21.00 19.51 54.41
N SER A 102 -22.21 20.03 54.16
CA SER A 102 -22.88 19.90 52.85
C SER A 102 -22.10 20.59 51.73
N VAL A 103 -21.60 21.80 51.96
CA VAL A 103 -20.79 22.55 50.98
C VAL A 103 -19.45 21.85 50.70
N VAL A 104 -18.77 21.36 51.74
CA VAL A 104 -17.51 20.60 51.58
C VAL A 104 -17.73 19.30 50.81
N ILE A 105 -18.82 18.57 51.09
CA ILE A 105 -19.17 17.34 50.35
C ILE A 105 -19.45 17.66 48.88
N VAL A 106 -20.20 18.72 48.59
CA VAL A 106 -20.48 19.14 47.21
C VAL A 106 -19.19 19.55 46.49
N MET A 107 -18.30 20.30 47.14
CA MET A 107 -17.00 20.68 46.57
C MET A 107 -16.09 19.46 46.31
N LEU A 108 -16.07 18.48 47.21
CA LEU A 108 -15.31 17.24 47.02
C LEU A 108 -15.89 16.39 45.90
N VAL A 109 -17.21 16.22 45.82
CA VAL A 109 -17.89 15.46 44.76
C VAL A 109 -17.67 16.12 43.40
N THR A 110 -17.83 17.43 43.31
CA THR A 110 -17.58 18.18 42.06
C THR A 110 -16.12 18.11 41.64
N SER A 111 -15.17 18.24 42.56
CA SER A 111 -13.73 18.09 42.29
C SER A 111 -13.38 16.66 41.84
N PHE A 112 -14.03 15.65 42.42
CA PHE A 112 -13.82 14.25 42.02
C PHE A 112 -14.42 13.98 40.64
N LEU A 113 -15.61 14.51 40.34
CA LEU A 113 -16.25 14.39 39.03
C LEU A 113 -15.48 15.12 37.94
N THR A 114 -14.93 16.31 38.22
CA THR A 114 -14.08 17.03 37.25
C THR A 114 -12.76 16.32 37.04
N LEU A 115 -12.12 15.81 38.09
CA LEU A 115 -10.90 15.01 37.95
C LEU A 115 -11.16 13.72 37.16
N PHE A 116 -12.30 13.06 37.39
CA PHE A 116 -12.72 11.87 36.64
C PHE A 116 -13.01 12.20 35.17
N ALA A 117 -13.68 13.32 34.88
CA ALA A 117 -13.94 13.80 33.53
C ALA A 117 -12.66 14.21 32.77
N VAL A 118 -11.69 14.82 33.47
CA VAL A 118 -10.38 15.17 32.91
C VAL A 118 -9.56 13.90 32.64
N LEU A 119 -9.61 12.91 33.53
CA LEU A 119 -8.96 11.60 33.30
C LEU A 119 -9.59 10.86 32.11
N THR A 120 -10.93 10.86 31.98
CA THR A 120 -11.60 10.19 30.85
C THR A 120 -11.32 10.87 29.52
N LEU A 121 -11.20 12.20 29.48
CA LEU A 121 -10.78 12.94 28.29
C LEU A 121 -9.30 12.71 27.95
N ALA A 122 -8.42 12.59 28.95
CA ALA A 122 -7.01 12.27 28.74
C ALA A 122 -6.77 10.85 28.22
N LEU A 123 -7.65 9.89 28.56
CA LEU A 123 -7.64 8.52 28.01
C LEU A 123 -8.20 8.41 26.58
N CYS A 124 -8.75 9.49 26.02
CA CYS A 124 -9.45 9.47 24.72
C CYS A 124 -8.58 9.98 23.54
N LYS A 125 -7.28 10.21 23.74
CA LYS A 125 -6.41 10.64 22.64
C LYS A 125 -6.07 9.47 21.73
N ASP A 126 -6.39 9.57 20.45
CA ASP A 126 -6.03 8.57 19.45
C ASP A 126 -4.51 8.31 19.41
N LEU A 127 -4.14 7.04 19.24
CA LEU A 127 -2.78 6.60 19.04
C LEU A 127 -2.42 6.76 17.56
N VAL A 128 -1.45 7.63 17.26
CA VAL A 128 -0.90 7.79 15.91
C VAL A 128 0.38 6.98 15.78
N VAL A 129 0.40 6.05 14.84
CA VAL A 129 1.53 5.15 14.58
C VAL A 129 2.18 5.53 13.25
N PRO A 130 3.43 6.01 13.22
CA PRO A 130 4.08 6.38 11.97
C PRO A 130 4.34 5.15 11.09
N HIS A 131 4.40 5.33 9.77
CA HIS A 131 4.73 4.23 8.84
C HIS A 131 6.09 3.55 9.14
N THR A 132 7.00 4.24 9.84
CA THR A 132 8.30 3.70 10.25
C THR A 132 8.25 2.81 11.49
N ASP A 133 7.09 2.64 12.11
CA ASP A 133 6.95 1.81 13.30
C ASP A 133 7.31 0.34 12.99
N PRO A 134 8.24 -0.28 13.75
CA PRO A 134 8.72 -1.63 13.47
C PRO A 134 7.67 -2.74 13.70
N LEU A 135 6.54 -2.42 14.31
CA LEU A 135 5.42 -3.35 14.52
C LEU A 135 4.45 -3.38 13.33
N ILE A 136 4.65 -2.53 12.32
CA ILE A 136 3.99 -2.65 11.02
C ILE A 136 4.79 -3.62 10.16
N TYR A 137 4.20 -4.77 9.84
CA TYR A 137 4.84 -5.75 8.96
C TYR A 137 4.49 -5.44 7.50
N TYR A 138 5.47 -4.99 6.73
CA TYR A 138 5.31 -4.70 5.31
C TYR A 138 5.60 -5.94 4.44
N HIS A 139 4.76 -6.16 3.43
CA HIS A 139 4.97 -7.16 2.39
C HIS A 139 4.87 -6.53 1.00
N GLY A 140 5.46 -7.20 0.01
CA GLY A 140 5.67 -6.62 -1.32
C GLY A 140 6.75 -5.55 -1.34
N ARG A 141 6.75 -4.67 -2.34
CA ARG A 141 7.81 -3.68 -2.53
C ARG A 141 7.33 -2.28 -2.20
N TRP A 142 8.01 -1.70 -1.21
CA TRP A 142 7.83 -0.34 -0.74
C TRP A 142 9.10 0.46 -1.00
N ASP A 143 9.02 1.69 -1.47
CA ASP A 143 10.19 2.58 -1.55
C ASP A 143 10.49 3.26 -0.19
N LYS A 144 11.36 4.27 -0.19
CA LYS A 144 11.68 5.08 0.98
C LYS A 144 10.64 6.17 1.27
N ALA A 145 9.80 6.51 0.29
CA ALA A 145 8.73 7.49 0.37
C ALA A 145 7.39 6.76 0.69
N PRO A 146 7.42 5.88 1.68
CA PRO A 146 6.59 4.67 1.82
C PRO A 146 5.48 4.49 0.75
N ALA A 147 5.85 4.27 -0.49
CA ALA A 147 4.91 4.00 -1.58
C ALA A 147 4.99 2.54 -2.05
N THR A 148 3.83 1.93 -2.32
CA THR A 148 3.74 0.62 -2.96
C THR A 148 3.94 0.74 -4.47
N TRP A 149 4.52 -0.29 -5.06
CA TRP A 149 4.75 -0.32 -6.51
C TRP A 149 4.28 -1.57 -7.21
N TRP A 150 3.99 -2.67 -6.52
CA TRP A 150 3.53 -3.90 -7.17
C TRP A 150 2.20 -4.33 -6.60
N ALA A 151 1.34 -4.89 -7.45
CA ALA A 151 0.05 -5.42 -7.03
C ALA A 151 0.25 -6.44 -5.88
N GLY A 152 -0.62 -6.38 -4.88
CA GLY A 152 -0.57 -7.23 -3.70
C GLY A 152 0.43 -6.76 -2.63
N SER A 153 1.23 -5.73 -2.90
CA SER A 153 2.02 -5.06 -1.86
C SER A 153 1.12 -4.46 -0.79
N GLY A 154 1.60 -4.40 0.44
CA GLY A 154 0.75 -4.01 1.54
C GLY A 154 1.43 -4.16 2.88
N PHE A 155 0.62 -4.25 3.93
CA PHE A 155 1.12 -4.41 5.28
C PHE A 155 0.10 -5.14 6.16
N LYS A 156 0.58 -5.59 7.31
CA LYS A 156 -0.20 -6.26 8.35
C LYS A 156 0.09 -5.62 9.69
N ILE A 157 -0.94 -5.52 10.51
CA ILE A 157 -0.83 -5.13 11.91
C ILE A 157 -1.55 -6.13 12.79
N SER A 158 -1.04 -6.32 14.00
CA SER A 158 -1.68 -7.09 15.05
C SER A 158 -1.87 -6.18 16.24
N VAL A 159 -3.10 -6.02 16.73
CA VAL A 159 -3.44 -4.98 17.70
C VAL A 159 -4.32 -5.55 18.81
N LEU A 160 -4.00 -5.24 20.07
CA LEU A 160 -4.89 -5.48 21.20
C LEU A 160 -5.86 -4.31 21.37
N ASN A 161 -7.08 -4.61 21.83
CA ASN A 161 -8.13 -3.62 22.12
C ASN A 161 -8.47 -2.70 20.95
N LEU A 162 -8.40 -3.19 19.70
CA LEU A 162 -8.69 -2.37 18.53
C LEU A 162 -10.21 -2.09 18.41
N LYS A 163 -10.57 -0.81 18.38
CA LYS A 163 -11.94 -0.28 18.27
C LYS A 163 -12.10 0.68 17.10
N SER A 164 -11.06 1.45 16.77
CA SER A 164 -11.02 2.32 15.60
C SER A 164 -9.68 2.17 14.88
N LEU A 165 -9.71 2.29 13.55
CA LEU A 165 -8.54 2.24 12.68
C LEU A 165 -8.79 3.17 11.49
N ALA A 166 -7.84 4.05 11.21
CA ALA A 166 -7.79 4.82 9.97
C ALA A 166 -6.38 4.81 9.39
N LEU A 167 -6.30 4.89 8.05
CA LEU A 167 -5.05 5.08 7.31
C LEU A 167 -4.91 6.54 6.94
N ASN A 168 -3.78 7.16 7.26
CA ASN A 168 -3.42 8.45 6.72
C ASN A 168 -2.57 8.24 5.46
N ILE A 169 -3.13 8.65 4.33
CA ILE A 169 -2.61 8.38 2.99
C ILE A 169 -2.11 9.69 2.37
N GLY A 170 -0.89 9.65 1.85
CA GLY A 170 -0.20 10.80 1.30
C GLY A 170 -0.53 11.06 -0.18
N PRO A 171 -0.06 12.22 -0.70
CA PRO A 171 -0.44 12.75 -2.01
C PRO A 171 0.09 11.94 -3.20
N ASN A 172 1.09 11.08 -3.00
CA ASN A 172 1.66 10.25 -4.08
C ASN A 172 0.92 8.92 -4.27
N THR A 173 -0.27 8.81 -3.67
CA THR A 173 -1.22 7.73 -3.93
C THR A 173 -1.88 7.91 -5.29
N THR A 174 -2.25 6.81 -5.93
CA THR A 174 -3.02 6.80 -7.17
C THR A 174 -4.25 7.72 -7.06
N TRP A 175 -4.43 8.59 -8.05
CA TRP A 175 -5.59 9.48 -8.16
C TRP A 175 -6.66 8.89 -9.11
N PRO A 176 -7.97 9.01 -8.80
CA PRO A 176 -8.55 9.67 -7.63
C PRO A 176 -8.48 8.82 -6.35
N SER A 177 -8.29 7.51 -6.48
CA SER A 177 -8.15 6.57 -5.36
C SER A 177 -7.37 5.34 -5.77
N ALA A 178 -6.75 4.68 -4.82
CA ALA A 178 -6.21 3.32 -4.97
C ALA A 178 -7.17 2.30 -4.35
N ALA A 179 -7.44 1.20 -5.05
CA ALA A 179 -8.22 0.12 -4.49
C ALA A 179 -7.35 -0.70 -3.53
N VAL A 180 -7.81 -0.85 -2.28
CA VAL A 180 -7.09 -1.56 -1.21
C VAL A 180 -8.01 -2.61 -0.63
N GLY A 181 -7.61 -3.87 -0.74
CA GLY A 181 -8.25 -4.98 -0.06
C GLY A 181 -7.88 -5.01 1.41
N VAL A 182 -8.88 -5.14 2.27
CA VAL A 182 -8.75 -5.24 3.73
C VAL A 182 -9.30 -6.59 4.21
N SER A 183 -8.51 -7.33 4.98
CA SER A 183 -8.95 -8.54 5.67
C SER A 183 -8.74 -8.39 7.17
N ILE A 184 -9.77 -8.72 7.95
CA ILE A 184 -9.75 -8.63 9.41
C ILE A 184 -9.89 -10.03 9.98
N ASN A 185 -8.93 -10.45 10.81
CA ASN A 185 -8.86 -11.77 11.44
C ASN A 185 -8.97 -12.94 10.43
N GLY A 186 -8.49 -12.74 9.20
CA GLY A 186 -8.55 -13.76 8.15
C GLY A 186 -9.93 -13.93 7.50
N ALA A 187 -10.88 -13.02 7.76
CA ALA A 187 -12.12 -12.96 7.02
C ALA A 187 -11.86 -12.62 5.53
N PRO A 188 -12.82 -12.91 4.63
CA PRO A 188 -12.72 -12.51 3.23
C PRO A 188 -12.38 -11.03 3.06
N PHE A 189 -11.60 -10.72 2.04
CA PHE A 189 -11.23 -9.34 1.74
C PHE A 189 -12.45 -8.52 1.33
N PHE A 190 -12.52 -7.29 1.82
CA PHE A 190 -13.40 -6.25 1.27
C PHE A 190 -12.54 -5.09 0.78
N THR A 191 -13.03 -4.38 -0.24
CA THR A 191 -12.29 -3.26 -0.85
C THR A 191 -12.66 -1.94 -0.18
N ILE A 192 -11.65 -1.11 0.05
CA ILE A 192 -11.81 0.33 0.25
C ILE A 192 -11.14 1.07 -0.90
N ASN A 193 -11.69 2.23 -1.28
CA ASN A 193 -11.04 3.15 -2.21
C ASN A 193 -10.28 4.19 -1.41
N ALA A 194 -8.98 3.96 -1.22
CA ALA A 194 -8.12 4.84 -0.44
C ALA A 194 -7.82 6.13 -1.21
N THR A 195 -8.10 7.28 -0.61
CA THR A 195 -7.80 8.61 -1.14
C THR A 195 -6.77 9.32 -0.28
N GLN A 196 -6.21 10.44 -0.74
CA GLN A 196 -5.33 11.26 0.10
C GLN A 196 -6.08 11.75 1.36
N GLY A 197 -5.43 11.65 2.53
CA GLY A 197 -5.98 12.04 3.82
C GLY A 197 -6.34 10.84 4.70
N GLU A 198 -7.26 11.06 5.65
CA GLU A 198 -7.72 10.05 6.59
C GLU A 198 -8.76 9.12 5.94
N ASN A 199 -8.51 7.82 5.97
CA ASN A 199 -9.39 6.78 5.44
C ASN A 199 -9.80 5.85 6.58
N VAL A 200 -11.05 5.95 7.04
CA VAL A 200 -11.57 5.12 8.13
C VAL A 200 -11.79 3.69 7.65
N ILE A 201 -11.30 2.72 8.43
CA ILE A 201 -11.40 1.29 8.12
C ILE A 201 -12.58 0.69 8.89
N PRO A 202 -13.60 0.14 8.21
CA PRO A 202 -14.69 -0.57 8.87
C PRO A 202 -14.17 -1.76 9.69
N LEU A 203 -14.54 -1.84 10.96
CA LEU A 203 -14.20 -2.94 11.87
C LEU A 203 -15.50 -3.65 12.30
N PRO A 204 -16.02 -4.60 11.50
CA PRO A 204 -17.33 -5.23 11.76
C PRO A 204 -17.40 -5.98 13.09
N ASN A 205 -16.25 -6.41 13.64
CA ASN A 205 -16.13 -7.05 14.96
C ASN A 205 -15.16 -6.28 15.87
N ALA A 206 -15.38 -4.98 16.06
CA ALA A 206 -14.59 -4.14 16.96
C ALA A 206 -14.62 -4.70 18.40
N GLY A 207 -13.49 -4.61 19.13
CA GLY A 207 -13.41 -5.02 20.53
C GLY A 207 -12.98 -6.47 20.81
N ALA A 208 -12.58 -7.22 19.78
CA ALA A 208 -11.84 -8.47 20.01
C ALA A 208 -10.55 -8.19 20.80
N LEU A 209 -10.17 -9.13 21.69
CA LEU A 209 -8.96 -8.98 22.50
C LEU A 209 -7.72 -8.74 21.64
N ARG A 210 -7.62 -9.45 20.51
CA ARG A 210 -6.58 -9.29 19.50
C ARG A 210 -7.21 -9.26 18.10
N THR A 211 -6.84 -8.26 17.32
CA THR A 211 -7.28 -8.08 15.93
C THR A 211 -6.07 -8.05 15.00
N ASN A 212 -6.05 -8.94 14.01
CA ASN A 212 -5.11 -8.91 12.90
C ASN A 212 -5.78 -8.22 11.73
N VAL A 213 -5.14 -7.20 11.15
CA VAL A 213 -5.63 -6.53 9.95
C VAL A 213 -4.56 -6.62 8.87
N ARG A 214 -4.97 -7.04 7.67
CA ARG A 214 -4.11 -7.12 6.49
C ARG A 214 -4.66 -6.20 5.41
N PHE A 215 -3.76 -5.43 4.81
CA PHE A 215 -4.01 -4.54 3.69
C PHE A 215 -3.21 -4.99 2.49
N ASN A 216 -3.82 -5.01 1.32
CA ASN A 216 -3.14 -5.24 0.03
C ASN A 216 -3.65 -4.22 -0.99
N VAL A 217 -2.76 -3.60 -1.75
CA VAL A 217 -3.18 -2.86 -2.95
C VAL A 217 -3.64 -3.87 -4.00
N GLU A 218 -4.92 -3.81 -4.36
CA GLU A 218 -5.55 -4.92 -5.10
C GLU A 218 -5.46 -4.75 -6.62
N GLY A 219 -5.39 -3.50 -7.10
CA GLY A 219 -5.35 -3.19 -8.52
C GLY A 219 -4.16 -3.85 -9.23
N TRP A 220 -4.40 -4.39 -10.43
CA TRP A 220 -3.32 -4.78 -11.35
C TRP A 220 -2.68 -3.55 -12.01
N GLN A 221 -3.41 -2.43 -12.03
CA GLN A 221 -2.97 -1.08 -12.34
C GLN A 221 -3.43 -0.17 -11.20
N ASN A 222 -2.93 1.06 -11.12
CA ASN A 222 -3.48 2.06 -10.20
C ASN A 222 -3.45 1.57 -8.71
N ASN A 223 -2.39 0.84 -8.36
CA ASN A 223 -2.16 0.10 -7.12
C ASN A 223 -1.14 0.74 -6.17
N ARG A 224 -0.80 2.01 -6.38
CA ARG A 224 0.11 2.78 -5.54
C ARG A 224 -0.63 3.47 -4.42
N ILE A 225 -0.26 3.15 -3.18
CA ILE A 225 -0.60 3.91 -1.98
C ILE A 225 0.67 4.50 -1.36
N ASN A 226 0.56 5.68 -0.77
CA ASN A 226 1.61 6.32 0.01
C ASN A 226 1.19 6.36 1.49
N LEU A 227 1.60 5.37 2.29
CA LEU A 227 1.19 5.27 3.70
C LEU A 227 2.01 6.22 4.57
N GLN A 228 1.36 7.18 5.24
CA GLN A 228 2.04 8.11 6.13
C GLN A 228 2.01 7.64 7.59
N SER A 229 0.84 7.23 8.06
CA SER A 229 0.61 6.75 9.43
C SER A 229 -0.69 5.97 9.55
N LEU A 230 -0.83 5.26 10.67
CA LEU A 230 -2.09 4.69 11.14
C LEU A 230 -2.61 5.52 12.30
N LYS A 231 -3.93 5.59 12.45
CA LYS A 231 -4.60 6.20 13.61
C LYS A 231 -5.50 5.16 14.25
N LEU A 232 -5.25 4.87 15.53
CA LEU A 232 -5.96 3.87 16.32
C LEU A 232 -6.61 4.52 17.54
N ASN A 233 -7.55 3.84 18.18
CA ASN A 233 -8.06 4.26 19.50
C ASN A 233 -6.95 4.28 20.56
N GLY A 234 -7.09 5.16 21.56
CA GLY A 234 -6.02 5.47 22.53
C GLY A 234 -5.54 4.30 23.41
N ASP A 235 -6.39 3.31 23.69
CA ASP A 235 -6.05 2.10 24.45
C ASP A 235 -5.61 0.91 23.56
N ALA A 236 -5.47 1.12 22.25
CA ALA A 236 -4.95 0.12 21.33
C ALA A 236 -3.45 -0.11 21.56
N LYS A 237 -3.00 -1.36 21.40
CA LYS A 237 -1.59 -1.72 21.52
C LYS A 237 -1.14 -2.59 20.36
N LEU A 238 -0.20 -2.12 19.55
CA LEU A 238 0.43 -2.93 18.52
C LEU A 238 1.23 -4.07 19.14
N LEU A 239 1.20 -5.21 18.45
CA LEU A 239 1.94 -6.41 18.76
C LEU A 239 2.87 -6.77 17.60
N PRO A 240 4.01 -7.42 17.87
CA PRO A 240 4.82 -8.01 16.82
C PRO A 240 4.00 -8.97 15.96
N TYR A 241 4.16 -8.86 14.64
CA TYR A 241 3.65 -9.83 13.69
C TYR A 241 4.73 -10.87 13.39
N VAL A 242 4.36 -12.15 13.42
CA VAL A 242 5.27 -13.25 13.06
C VAL A 242 4.84 -13.76 11.69
N PRO A 243 5.64 -13.54 10.63
CA PRO A 243 5.29 -14.00 9.30
C PRO A 243 5.37 -15.52 9.17
N ALA A 244 4.63 -16.06 8.22
CA ALA A 244 4.70 -17.48 7.90
C ALA A 244 6.10 -17.86 7.39
N LYS A 245 6.65 -18.98 7.85
CA LYS A 245 7.97 -19.45 7.40
C LYS A 245 7.99 -19.78 5.91
N ARG A 246 6.85 -20.23 5.35
CA ARG A 246 6.69 -20.48 3.93
C ARG A 246 6.40 -19.14 3.24
N SER A 247 7.16 -18.85 2.20
CA SER A 247 7.09 -17.62 1.41
C SER A 247 7.23 -17.92 -0.08
N PHE A 248 6.28 -17.44 -0.88
CA PHE A 248 6.31 -17.57 -2.34
C PHE A 248 6.72 -16.25 -3.01
N GLN A 249 7.60 -16.34 -4.00
CA GLN A 249 7.84 -15.27 -4.95
C GLN A 249 7.23 -15.68 -6.29
N PHE A 250 6.16 -15.00 -6.70
CA PHE A 250 5.57 -15.16 -8.02
C PHE A 250 6.11 -14.06 -8.95
N ILE A 251 6.47 -14.46 -10.16
CA ILE A 251 7.01 -13.58 -11.21
C ILE A 251 6.21 -13.85 -12.47
N GLY A 252 5.65 -12.82 -13.08
CA GLY A 252 4.83 -13.03 -14.27
C GLY A 252 4.36 -11.77 -14.98
N ASP A 253 3.28 -11.93 -15.73
CA ASP A 253 2.64 -10.90 -16.53
C ASP A 253 1.16 -10.69 -16.12
N SER A 254 0.32 -10.19 -17.04
CA SER A 254 -1.12 -9.97 -16.81
C SER A 254 -1.87 -11.19 -16.29
N LEU A 255 -1.46 -12.36 -16.74
CA LEU A 255 -2.05 -13.65 -16.40
C LEU A 255 -1.83 -14.01 -14.93
N SER A 256 -0.83 -13.41 -14.28
CA SER A 256 -0.55 -13.56 -12.84
C SER A 256 -0.98 -12.35 -12.00
N ALA A 257 -1.16 -11.18 -12.61
CA ALA A 257 -1.45 -9.93 -11.93
C ALA A 257 -2.91 -9.76 -11.47
N GLY A 258 -3.81 -10.65 -11.90
CA GLY A 258 -5.26 -10.53 -11.63
C GLY A 258 -5.93 -9.46 -12.48
N GLN A 259 -5.42 -9.24 -13.70
CA GLN A 259 -5.99 -8.27 -14.62
C GLN A 259 -7.45 -8.60 -14.94
N PHE A 260 -8.32 -7.59 -14.88
CA PHE A 260 -9.78 -7.66 -15.07
C PHE A 260 -10.58 -8.36 -13.97
N LEU A 261 -9.94 -8.91 -12.93
CA LEU A 261 -10.68 -9.47 -11.81
C LEU A 261 -11.32 -8.37 -10.97
N PRO A 262 -12.55 -8.58 -10.45
CA PRO A 262 -13.26 -7.55 -9.70
C PRO A 262 -12.56 -7.17 -8.39
N LEU A 263 -11.80 -8.09 -7.77
CA LEU A 263 -10.93 -7.80 -6.61
C LEU A 263 -9.44 -7.85 -6.97
N GLY A 264 -9.13 -7.66 -8.25
CA GLY A 264 -7.77 -7.66 -8.79
C GLY A 264 -6.92 -8.83 -8.32
N VAL A 265 -5.69 -8.52 -7.88
CA VAL A 265 -4.70 -9.52 -7.47
C VAL A 265 -5.15 -10.40 -6.30
N ASN A 266 -6.08 -9.95 -5.45
CA ASN A 266 -6.57 -10.75 -4.32
C ASN A 266 -7.40 -11.98 -4.76
N GLN A 267 -7.83 -12.02 -6.02
CA GLN A 267 -8.48 -13.18 -6.64
C GLN A 267 -7.58 -13.92 -7.63
N ALA A 268 -6.36 -13.41 -7.88
CA ALA A 268 -5.45 -14.00 -8.83
C ALA A 268 -4.89 -15.33 -8.29
N TRP A 269 -4.64 -16.27 -9.20
CA TRP A 269 -4.12 -17.60 -8.87
C TRP A 269 -2.86 -17.57 -7.98
N PRO A 270 -1.89 -16.63 -8.12
CA PRO A 270 -0.74 -16.59 -7.23
C PRO A 270 -1.13 -16.29 -5.77
N PHE A 271 -2.09 -15.38 -5.61
CA PHE A 271 -2.63 -15.00 -4.30
C PHE A 271 -3.36 -16.17 -3.67
N LEU A 272 -4.23 -16.84 -4.43
CA LEU A 272 -4.99 -18.00 -3.97
C LEU A 272 -4.08 -19.16 -3.52
N VAL A 273 -2.98 -19.42 -4.23
CA VAL A 273 -1.97 -20.42 -3.83
C VAL A 273 -1.29 -20.02 -2.52
N GLY A 274 -0.93 -18.75 -2.37
CA GLY A 274 -0.37 -18.21 -1.13
C GLY A 274 -1.32 -18.38 0.06
N GLU A 275 -2.60 -18.03 -0.12
CA GLU A 275 -3.64 -18.20 0.90
C GLU A 275 -3.86 -19.67 1.26
N HIS A 276 -3.91 -20.57 0.27
CA HIS A 276 -4.09 -22.01 0.49
C HIS A 276 -3.05 -22.57 1.46
N TYR A 277 -1.78 -22.21 1.28
CA TYR A 277 -0.69 -22.67 2.14
C TYR A 277 -0.47 -21.81 3.39
N LYS A 278 -1.30 -20.79 3.63
CA LYS A 278 -1.12 -19.79 4.68
C LYS A 278 0.31 -19.22 4.67
N ALA A 279 0.83 -18.98 3.47
CA ALA A 279 2.20 -18.57 3.21
C ALA A 279 2.27 -17.05 2.98
N GLU A 280 3.41 -16.46 3.31
CA GLU A 280 3.75 -15.15 2.76
C GLU A 280 3.86 -15.27 1.24
N HIS A 281 3.51 -14.21 0.52
CA HIS A 281 3.66 -14.19 -0.93
C HIS A 281 3.91 -12.78 -1.44
N ARG A 282 4.73 -12.70 -2.48
CA ARG A 282 4.98 -11.50 -3.26
C ARG A 282 4.66 -11.80 -4.71
N ILE A 283 3.93 -10.90 -5.34
CA ILE A 283 3.48 -11.05 -6.73
C ILE A 283 4.13 -9.92 -7.52
N ASN A 284 5.24 -10.23 -8.17
CA ASN A 284 5.92 -9.33 -9.08
C ASN A 284 5.50 -9.68 -10.50
N ALA A 285 4.24 -9.38 -10.80
CA ALA A 285 3.63 -9.63 -12.09
C ALA A 285 3.08 -8.34 -12.67
N GLN A 286 3.35 -8.10 -13.95
CA GLN A 286 3.02 -6.84 -14.61
C GLN A 286 2.17 -7.06 -15.87
N PRO A 287 0.94 -6.53 -15.92
CA PRO A 287 0.10 -6.54 -17.10
C PRO A 287 0.82 -6.11 -18.38
N GLY A 288 0.76 -6.97 -19.41
CA GLY A 288 1.37 -6.70 -20.72
C GLY A 288 2.89 -6.68 -20.74
N ALA A 289 3.60 -7.00 -19.65
CA ALA A 289 5.06 -7.04 -19.70
C ALA A 289 5.57 -8.32 -20.36
N THR A 290 6.65 -8.19 -21.12
CA THR A 290 7.46 -9.30 -21.63
C THR A 290 8.50 -9.71 -20.60
N LEU A 291 9.07 -10.91 -20.71
CA LEU A 291 10.29 -11.23 -19.99
C LEU A 291 11.47 -10.49 -20.61
N THR A 292 11.58 -10.51 -21.94
CA THR A 292 12.58 -9.77 -22.73
C THR A 292 12.50 -8.30 -22.39
N ASP A 293 13.66 -7.68 -22.10
CA ASP A 293 13.72 -6.25 -21.78
C ASP A 293 13.47 -5.41 -23.05
N MET A 294 12.21 -5.07 -23.26
CA MET A 294 11.75 -4.24 -24.36
C MET A 294 10.45 -3.54 -24.00
N GLU A 295 10.07 -2.54 -24.80
CA GLU A 295 8.77 -1.90 -24.65
C GLU A 295 7.66 -2.89 -25.02
N SER A 296 6.66 -3.05 -24.15
CA SER A 296 5.51 -3.92 -24.40
C SER A 296 4.26 -3.38 -23.71
N TYR A 297 3.22 -3.07 -24.49
CA TYR A 297 1.91 -2.58 -24.02
C TYR A 297 2.01 -1.44 -22.98
N GLY A 298 2.94 -0.49 -23.18
CA GLY A 298 3.15 0.65 -22.29
C GLY A 298 4.13 0.40 -21.13
N ASN A 299 4.63 -0.83 -20.96
CA ASN A 299 5.75 -1.12 -20.07
C ASN A 299 7.05 -0.78 -20.80
N VAL A 300 7.90 0.07 -20.22
CA VAL A 300 9.18 0.46 -20.84
C VAL A 300 10.29 -0.55 -20.67
N HIS A 301 10.13 -1.48 -19.74
CA HIS A 301 11.08 -2.52 -19.43
C HIS A 301 10.37 -3.87 -19.32
N GLY A 302 11.10 -4.92 -19.70
CA GLY A 302 10.68 -6.28 -19.46
C GLY A 302 10.92 -6.70 -18.01
N VAL A 303 10.26 -7.77 -17.58
CA VAL A 303 10.39 -8.32 -16.23
C VAL A 303 11.83 -8.76 -15.93
N SER A 304 12.62 -9.16 -16.94
CA SER A 304 14.04 -9.50 -16.74
C SER A 304 14.90 -8.33 -16.26
N TYR A 305 14.46 -7.09 -16.48
CA TYR A 305 15.02 -5.88 -15.89
C TYR A 305 14.23 -5.48 -14.63
N GLN A 306 12.91 -5.29 -14.79
CA GLN A 306 12.06 -4.67 -13.79
C GLN A 306 11.98 -5.46 -12.48
N PHE A 307 12.08 -6.79 -12.53
CA PHE A 307 12.09 -7.61 -11.32
C PHE A 307 13.24 -7.26 -10.38
N PHE A 308 14.37 -6.71 -10.86
CA PHE A 308 15.49 -6.31 -10.00
C PHE A 308 15.40 -4.86 -9.51
N LYS A 309 14.30 -4.17 -9.81
CA LYS A 309 14.05 -2.77 -9.47
C LYS A 309 12.96 -2.64 -8.42
N THR A 310 13.00 -1.54 -7.67
CA THR A 310 12.03 -1.31 -6.60
C THR A 310 10.62 -1.13 -7.15
N GLU A 311 10.49 -0.38 -8.24
CA GLU A 311 9.22 0.04 -8.82
C GLU A 311 8.71 -0.99 -9.84
N ASP A 312 7.41 -1.00 -10.15
CA ASP A 312 6.88 -1.66 -11.37
C ASP A 312 7.05 -0.72 -12.57
N THR A 313 6.42 -0.96 -13.71
CA THR A 313 6.41 -0.05 -14.88
C THR A 313 5.13 0.78 -15.01
N GLY A 314 4.14 0.61 -14.12
CA GLY A 314 2.79 1.18 -14.27
C GLY A 314 2.71 2.71 -14.10
N TYR A 315 3.76 3.33 -13.55
CA TYR A 315 3.76 4.74 -13.11
C TYR A 315 4.77 5.64 -13.85
N ILE A 316 5.07 5.34 -15.12
CA ILE A 316 6.16 6.00 -15.87
C ILE A 316 6.02 7.51 -15.95
N TRP A 317 4.78 7.97 -15.99
CA TRP A 317 4.46 9.38 -16.13
C TRP A 317 4.32 10.09 -14.77
N SER A 318 4.52 9.42 -13.64
CA SER A 318 4.54 10.08 -12.34
C SER A 318 5.87 10.85 -12.17
N TRP A 319 5.80 12.02 -11.55
CA TRP A 319 6.96 12.91 -11.43
C TRP A 319 7.98 12.42 -10.39
N ASP A 320 7.58 11.49 -9.53
CA ASP A 320 8.34 10.97 -8.39
C ASP A 320 8.77 9.51 -8.56
N HIS A 321 8.71 9.03 -9.80
CA HIS A 321 9.04 7.68 -10.22
C HIS A 321 10.55 7.53 -10.56
N ASN A 322 11.15 6.36 -10.27
CA ASN A 322 12.51 5.98 -10.66
C ASN A 322 12.71 4.47 -10.95
N TYR A 323 12.81 4.09 -12.24
CA TYR A 323 12.94 2.69 -12.68
C TYR A 323 14.32 2.09 -12.41
N THR A 324 15.28 2.91 -12.03
CA THR A 324 16.66 2.47 -11.92
C THR A 324 17.02 1.98 -10.53
N THR A 325 16.24 2.36 -9.50
CA THR A 325 16.50 2.03 -8.10
C THR A 325 16.50 0.51 -7.90
N PRO A 326 17.66 -0.12 -7.62
CA PRO A 326 17.72 -1.56 -7.38
C PRO A 326 16.86 -1.94 -6.18
N TRP A 327 16.15 -3.07 -6.26
CA TRP A 327 15.47 -3.64 -5.11
C TRP A 327 16.50 -4.25 -4.15
N ASP A 328 16.39 -3.92 -2.86
CA ASP A 328 17.16 -4.59 -1.83
C ASP A 328 16.45 -5.88 -1.39
N PHE A 329 16.86 -7.00 -1.97
CA PHE A 329 16.35 -8.33 -1.65
C PHE A 329 16.61 -8.77 -0.20
N LYS A 330 17.35 -8.02 0.63
CA LYS A 330 17.38 -8.29 2.08
C LYS A 330 16.08 -7.91 2.78
N ARG A 331 15.30 -7.01 2.19
CA ARG A 331 13.99 -6.57 2.68
C ARG A 331 12.91 -7.62 2.49
N ASP A 332 13.20 -8.62 1.66
CA ASP A 332 12.36 -9.77 1.43
C ASP A 332 12.40 -10.72 2.63
N GLN A 333 11.74 -10.33 3.72
CA GLN A 333 11.65 -11.12 4.93
C GLN A 333 10.22 -11.68 5.10
N PRO A 334 10.06 -13.00 5.29
CA PRO A 334 11.10 -14.03 5.15
C PRO A 334 11.54 -14.20 3.67
N PRO A 335 12.76 -14.70 3.42
CA PRO A 335 13.23 -14.95 2.06
C PRO A 335 12.29 -15.91 1.32
N ALA A 336 12.22 -15.78 -0.01
CA ALA A 336 11.40 -16.68 -0.81
C ALA A 336 11.85 -18.13 -0.59
N THR A 337 10.92 -18.97 -0.16
CA THR A 337 11.14 -20.42 -0.02
C THR A 337 10.78 -21.17 -1.30
N HIS A 338 9.93 -20.58 -2.14
CA HIS A 338 9.47 -21.13 -3.41
C HIS A 338 9.44 -19.97 -4.41
N ILE A 339 9.99 -20.16 -5.60
CA ILE A 339 9.98 -19.17 -6.68
C ILE A 339 9.18 -19.74 -7.83
N VAL A 340 8.21 -18.99 -8.33
CA VAL A 340 7.29 -19.42 -9.37
C VAL A 340 7.36 -18.40 -10.50
N ILE A 341 7.64 -18.86 -11.71
CA ILE A 341 7.78 -18.00 -12.89
C ILE A 341 6.74 -18.45 -13.92
N HIS A 342 5.84 -17.54 -14.29
CA HIS A 342 4.83 -17.73 -15.32
C HIS A 342 4.82 -16.49 -16.23
N ILE A 343 5.55 -16.57 -17.34
CA ILE A 343 5.72 -15.44 -18.26
C ILE A 343 6.10 -15.94 -19.65
N GLY A 344 5.75 -15.18 -20.68
CA GLY A 344 6.18 -15.39 -22.06
C GLY A 344 5.08 -15.22 -23.11
N ALA A 345 3.81 -15.09 -22.68
CA ALA A 345 2.69 -14.88 -23.61
C ALA A 345 2.86 -13.58 -24.42
N ASN A 346 3.35 -12.51 -23.78
CA ASN A 346 3.60 -11.24 -24.45
C ASN A 346 4.84 -11.29 -25.35
N ASP A 347 5.92 -11.99 -24.95
CA ASP A 347 7.09 -12.20 -25.80
C ASP A 347 6.71 -12.89 -27.11
N ALA A 348 5.88 -13.93 -27.03
CA ALA A 348 5.35 -14.63 -28.19
C ALA A 348 4.44 -13.72 -29.04
N SER A 349 3.58 -12.92 -28.42
CA SER A 349 2.72 -11.95 -29.12
C SER A 349 3.51 -10.85 -29.83
N HIS A 350 4.70 -10.52 -29.33
CA HIS A 350 5.64 -9.60 -29.97
C HIS A 350 6.57 -10.30 -30.98
N GLY A 351 6.44 -11.61 -31.18
CA GLY A 351 7.25 -12.36 -32.13
C GLY A 351 8.71 -12.51 -31.72
N VAL A 352 9.03 -12.47 -30.41
CA VAL A 352 10.39 -12.75 -29.92
C VAL A 352 10.74 -14.21 -30.28
N PRO A 353 11.83 -14.46 -31.03
CA PRO A 353 12.20 -15.80 -31.43
C PRO A 353 12.44 -16.72 -30.23
N PRO A 354 12.03 -18.01 -30.29
CA PRO A 354 12.21 -18.97 -29.20
C PRO A 354 13.63 -19.04 -28.63
N GLU A 355 14.64 -18.97 -29.49
CA GLU A 355 16.06 -19.00 -29.13
C GLU A 355 16.51 -17.77 -28.34
N ASP A 356 15.94 -16.60 -28.63
CA ASP A 356 16.27 -15.36 -27.94
C ASP A 356 15.54 -15.28 -26.60
N PHE A 357 14.26 -15.68 -26.58
CA PHE A 357 13.51 -15.85 -25.33
C PHE A 357 14.23 -16.83 -24.39
N THR A 358 14.72 -17.96 -24.90
CA THR A 358 15.49 -18.94 -24.13
C THR A 358 16.74 -18.33 -23.49
N LYS A 359 17.52 -17.54 -24.25
CA LYS A 359 18.73 -16.86 -23.72
C LYS A 359 18.36 -15.90 -22.58
N VAL A 360 17.34 -15.06 -22.78
CA VAL A 360 16.88 -14.12 -21.77
C VAL A 360 16.42 -14.87 -20.51
N TYR A 361 15.63 -15.93 -20.68
CA TYR A 361 15.10 -16.71 -19.56
C TYR A 361 16.23 -17.37 -18.74
N LEU A 362 17.22 -17.95 -19.41
CA LEU A 362 18.37 -18.56 -18.74
C LEU A 362 19.22 -17.55 -17.97
N ASP A 363 19.47 -16.36 -18.54
CA ASP A 363 20.15 -15.27 -17.84
C ASP A 363 19.34 -14.78 -16.63
N PHE A 364 18.02 -14.64 -16.80
CA PHE A 364 17.12 -14.25 -15.72
C PHE A 364 17.16 -15.25 -14.55
N ILE A 365 17.08 -16.55 -14.82
CA ILE A 365 17.23 -17.61 -13.81
C ILE A 365 18.61 -17.51 -13.14
N ALA A 366 19.68 -17.30 -13.92
CA ALA A 366 21.03 -17.18 -13.37
C ALA A 366 21.15 -15.99 -12.40
N LYS A 367 20.50 -14.86 -12.70
CA LYS A 367 20.41 -13.70 -11.80
C LYS A 367 19.58 -13.99 -10.56
N ILE A 368 18.43 -14.66 -10.68
CA ILE A 368 17.63 -15.12 -9.54
C ILE A 368 18.46 -16.01 -8.62
N ARG A 369 19.23 -16.95 -9.17
CA ARG A 369 20.10 -17.85 -8.39
C ARG A 369 21.19 -17.15 -7.60
N LYS A 370 21.61 -15.95 -8.00
CA LYS A 370 22.55 -15.13 -7.22
C LYS A 370 21.90 -14.52 -5.98
N ILE A 371 20.59 -14.31 -6.00
CA ILE A 371 19.80 -13.78 -4.88
C ILE A 371 19.32 -14.92 -3.98
N ASN A 372 18.84 -16.00 -4.60
CA ASN A 372 18.29 -17.17 -3.93
C ASN A 372 18.83 -18.45 -4.57
N SER A 373 19.91 -18.95 -3.98
CA SER A 373 20.68 -20.07 -4.52
C SER A 373 20.01 -21.43 -4.31
N LEU A 374 19.06 -21.54 -3.38
CA LEU A 374 18.54 -22.84 -2.91
C LEU A 374 17.05 -23.05 -3.11
N ALA A 375 16.21 -22.00 -3.18
CA ALA A 375 14.77 -22.20 -3.30
C ALA A 375 14.42 -22.96 -4.60
N PRO A 376 13.47 -23.90 -4.59
CA PRO A 376 12.94 -24.48 -5.82
C PRO A 376 12.39 -23.38 -6.74
N ILE A 377 12.74 -23.47 -8.03
CA ILE A 377 12.15 -22.64 -9.09
C ILE A 377 11.17 -23.52 -9.88
N PHE A 378 9.92 -23.09 -9.92
CA PHE A 378 8.84 -23.69 -10.70
C PHE A 378 8.59 -22.83 -11.92
N ILE A 379 8.90 -23.36 -13.10
CA ILE A 379 8.65 -22.70 -14.39
C ILE A 379 7.34 -23.24 -14.92
N LEU A 380 6.31 -22.41 -14.93
CA LEU A 380 5.03 -22.75 -15.52
C LEU A 380 5.06 -22.40 -17.01
N THR A 381 4.62 -23.32 -17.85
CA THR A 381 4.28 -22.97 -19.24
C THR A 381 3.08 -22.02 -19.22
N PRO A 382 3.03 -20.97 -20.07
CA PRO A 382 1.81 -20.23 -20.29
C PRO A 382 0.70 -21.15 -20.77
N TRP A 383 -0.48 -21.09 -20.17
CA TRP A 383 -1.61 -21.99 -20.44
C TRP A 383 -2.23 -21.87 -21.83
N GLY A 384 -1.68 -21.04 -22.70
CA GLY A 384 -2.11 -20.85 -24.08
C GLY A 384 -3.23 -19.84 -24.24
N TRP A 385 -3.77 -19.79 -25.45
CA TRP A 385 -4.89 -18.94 -25.88
C TRP A 385 -6.11 -19.82 -26.18
N PRO A 386 -7.02 -20.01 -25.22
CA PRO A 386 -8.26 -20.76 -25.44
C PRO A 386 -9.20 -20.03 -26.40
N ASN A 387 -9.94 -20.79 -27.20
CA ASN A 387 -10.91 -20.26 -28.17
C ASN A 387 -12.29 -20.88 -27.97
N ALA A 388 -13.31 -20.18 -28.44
CA ALA A 388 -14.71 -20.61 -28.36
C ALA A 388 -15.01 -21.92 -29.13
N ASP A 389 -14.14 -22.32 -30.06
CA ASP A 389 -14.24 -23.59 -30.79
C ASP A 389 -13.67 -24.79 -30.01
N GLY A 390 -13.13 -24.56 -28.81
CA GLY A 390 -12.52 -25.57 -27.95
C GLY A 390 -11.02 -25.77 -28.17
N ASN A 391 -10.41 -25.14 -29.17
CA ASN A 391 -8.96 -25.24 -29.41
C ASN A 391 -8.18 -24.30 -28.49
N VAL A 392 -6.99 -24.74 -28.08
CA VAL A 392 -6.03 -23.93 -27.31
C VAL A 392 -4.71 -23.87 -28.07
N TYR A 393 -4.24 -22.66 -28.38
CA TYR A 393 -2.94 -22.44 -29.00
C TYR A 393 -1.89 -22.13 -27.94
N TYR A 394 -0.85 -22.95 -27.84
CA TYR A 394 0.18 -22.80 -26.82
C TYR A 394 1.35 -21.94 -27.31
N TYR A 395 1.97 -21.24 -26.36
CA TYR A 395 3.12 -20.40 -26.61
C TYR A 395 4.40 -21.19 -26.42
N TYR A 396 5.38 -20.98 -27.30
CA TYR A 396 6.73 -21.52 -27.15
C TYR A 396 6.78 -23.02 -26.85
N ASP A 397 6.16 -23.82 -27.71
CA ASP A 397 6.15 -25.28 -27.57
C ASP A 397 7.58 -25.84 -27.41
N GLY A 398 7.78 -26.73 -26.44
CA GLY A 398 9.09 -27.30 -26.07
C GLY A 398 10.07 -26.38 -25.34
N VAL A 399 10.00 -25.06 -25.51
CA VAL A 399 11.03 -24.11 -25.03
C VAL A 399 11.24 -24.16 -23.52
N TYR A 400 10.17 -24.19 -22.73
CA TYR A 400 10.29 -24.22 -21.26
C TYR A 400 10.90 -25.54 -20.76
N LYS A 401 10.62 -26.66 -21.43
CA LYS A 401 11.25 -27.96 -21.16
C LYS A 401 12.75 -27.89 -21.43
N ASP A 402 13.15 -27.24 -22.53
CA ASP A 402 14.55 -27.04 -22.88
C ASP A 402 15.28 -26.11 -21.91
N ILE A 403 14.64 -25.02 -21.45
CA ILE A 403 15.19 -24.13 -20.42
C ILE A 403 15.50 -24.93 -19.14
N VAL A 404 14.55 -25.74 -18.66
CA VAL A 404 14.73 -26.59 -17.48
C VAL A 404 15.86 -27.61 -17.70
N ALA A 405 15.91 -28.25 -18.88
CA ALA A 405 16.96 -29.21 -19.23
C ALA A 405 18.35 -28.56 -19.24
N GLN A 406 18.50 -27.38 -19.84
CA GLN A 406 19.77 -26.63 -19.88
C GLN A 406 20.23 -26.23 -18.48
N ARG A 407 19.32 -25.78 -17.60
CA ARG A 407 19.66 -25.51 -16.19
C ARG A 407 20.10 -26.76 -15.44
N ARG A 408 19.44 -27.89 -15.65
CA ARG A 408 19.83 -29.18 -15.06
C ARG A 408 21.19 -29.67 -15.57
N ALA A 409 21.53 -29.44 -16.83
CA ALA A 409 22.85 -29.72 -17.38
C ALA A 409 23.96 -28.91 -16.67
N LEU A 410 23.63 -27.71 -16.19
CA LEU A 410 24.47 -26.87 -15.33
C LEU A 410 24.38 -27.26 -13.83
N ARG A 411 23.85 -28.44 -13.51
CA ARG A 411 23.70 -29.00 -12.15
C ARG A 411 22.73 -28.24 -11.24
N ASP A 412 21.88 -27.36 -11.79
CA ASP A 412 20.75 -26.78 -11.06
C ASP A 412 19.66 -27.84 -10.92
N ARG A 413 19.66 -28.58 -9.81
CA ARG A 413 18.70 -29.67 -9.56
C ARG A 413 17.37 -29.21 -8.98
N ASN A 414 17.28 -27.98 -8.48
CA ASN A 414 16.09 -27.47 -7.82
C ASN A 414 15.25 -26.58 -8.75
N ILE A 415 15.05 -27.08 -9.98
CA ILE A 415 14.29 -26.42 -11.03
C ILE A 415 13.36 -27.43 -11.71
N TYR A 416 12.10 -27.04 -11.86
CA TYR A 416 11.02 -27.92 -12.27
C TYR A 416 10.16 -27.25 -13.32
N LEU A 417 9.81 -28.02 -14.35
CA LEU A 417 8.76 -27.66 -15.28
C LEU A 417 7.41 -28.00 -14.65
N VAL A 418 6.51 -27.04 -14.69
CA VAL A 418 5.09 -27.22 -14.39
C VAL A 418 4.36 -27.06 -15.71
N ASP A 419 4.04 -28.18 -16.33
CA ASP A 419 3.30 -28.18 -17.60
C ASP A 419 1.82 -27.89 -17.33
N THR A 420 1.35 -26.75 -17.85
CA THR A 420 -0.03 -26.27 -17.71
C THR A 420 -0.91 -26.60 -18.91
N THR A 421 -0.43 -27.39 -19.88
CA THR A 421 -1.25 -27.83 -21.01
C THR A 421 -2.55 -28.47 -20.54
N GLY A 422 -3.68 -27.99 -21.08
CA GLY A 422 -5.03 -28.44 -20.73
C GLY A 422 -5.54 -27.94 -19.37
N TRP A 423 -4.87 -26.97 -18.73
CA TRP A 423 -5.35 -26.43 -17.45
C TRP A 423 -6.50 -25.43 -17.61
N VAL A 424 -6.46 -24.64 -18.68
CA VAL A 424 -7.39 -23.53 -18.92
C VAL A 424 -8.16 -23.80 -20.21
N THR A 425 -9.47 -23.63 -20.16
CA THR A 425 -10.41 -23.77 -21.28
C THR A 425 -11.14 -22.46 -21.55
N TRP A 426 -12.04 -22.45 -22.53
CA TRP A 426 -12.84 -21.26 -22.84
C TRP A 426 -13.72 -20.78 -21.67
N ASP A 427 -14.25 -21.71 -20.86
CA ASP A 427 -15.09 -21.38 -19.70
C ASP A 427 -14.28 -20.74 -18.56
N ASP A 428 -12.95 -20.91 -18.56
CA ASP A 428 -12.05 -20.37 -17.55
C ASP A 428 -11.61 -18.93 -17.86
N VAL A 429 -11.99 -18.36 -19.00
CA VAL A 429 -11.55 -17.02 -19.42
C VAL A 429 -12.70 -16.04 -19.62
N PHE A 430 -12.38 -14.75 -19.65
CA PHE A 430 -13.30 -13.72 -20.11
C PHE A 430 -13.40 -13.76 -21.65
N PRO A 431 -14.59 -13.91 -22.25
CA PRO A 431 -14.73 -14.06 -23.71
C PRO A 431 -14.17 -12.89 -24.55
N ASP A 432 -14.11 -11.68 -23.98
CA ASP A 432 -13.71 -10.45 -24.66
C ASP A 432 -12.20 -10.22 -24.70
N ASN A 433 -11.45 -10.82 -23.76
CA ASN A 433 -10.02 -10.54 -23.59
C ASN A 433 -9.16 -11.77 -23.29
N VAL A 434 -9.80 -12.95 -23.15
CA VAL A 434 -9.21 -14.27 -22.88
C VAL A 434 -8.26 -14.37 -21.69
N HIS A 435 -8.26 -13.37 -20.79
CA HIS A 435 -7.62 -13.52 -19.49
C HIS A 435 -8.47 -14.43 -18.60
N PRO A 436 -7.86 -15.19 -17.68
CA PRO A 436 -8.63 -16.03 -16.78
C PRO A 436 -9.64 -15.20 -15.99
N ASN A 437 -10.87 -15.71 -15.93
CA ASN A 437 -11.92 -15.15 -15.09
C ASN A 437 -11.75 -15.66 -13.64
N VAL A 438 -12.66 -15.27 -12.73
CA VAL A 438 -12.58 -15.67 -11.32
C VAL A 438 -12.56 -17.21 -11.16
N PRO A 439 -13.51 -17.99 -11.74
CA PRO A 439 -13.41 -19.44 -11.79
C PRO A 439 -12.10 -19.97 -12.38
N GLY A 440 -11.61 -19.39 -13.48
CA GLY A 440 -10.36 -19.80 -14.11
C GLY A 440 -9.15 -19.66 -13.20
N HIS A 441 -9.02 -18.53 -12.48
CA HIS A 441 -7.96 -18.36 -11.48
C HIS A 441 -8.06 -19.38 -10.33
N GLN A 442 -9.26 -19.72 -9.88
CA GLN A 442 -9.47 -20.76 -8.87
C GLN A 442 -9.05 -22.14 -9.39
N ASN A 443 -9.41 -22.46 -10.64
CA ASN A 443 -9.04 -23.70 -11.32
C ASN A 443 -7.51 -23.83 -11.47
N ILE A 444 -6.85 -22.78 -11.97
CA ILE A 444 -5.38 -22.70 -12.08
C ILE A 444 -4.71 -22.90 -10.71
N ALA A 445 -5.17 -22.17 -9.69
CA ALA A 445 -4.64 -22.29 -8.33
C ALA A 445 -4.79 -23.72 -7.79
N SER A 446 -5.96 -24.34 -7.96
CA SER A 446 -6.24 -25.72 -7.53
C SER A 446 -5.32 -26.73 -8.21
N LYS A 447 -5.13 -26.63 -9.53
CA LYS A 447 -4.21 -27.52 -10.27
C LYS A 447 -2.77 -27.33 -9.83
N PHE A 448 -2.32 -26.09 -9.60
CA PHE A 448 -0.96 -25.85 -9.14
C PHE A 448 -0.72 -26.31 -7.70
N VAL A 449 -1.67 -26.09 -6.80
CA VAL A 449 -1.64 -26.65 -5.43
C VAL A 449 -1.50 -28.17 -5.48
N LYS A 450 -2.33 -28.85 -6.27
CA LYS A 450 -2.23 -30.31 -6.45
C LYS A 450 -0.86 -30.74 -6.98
N TRP A 451 -0.30 -29.99 -7.93
CA TRP A 451 1.04 -30.25 -8.45
C TRP A 451 2.11 -30.10 -7.37
N LEU A 452 2.05 -29.03 -6.57
CA LEU A 452 2.98 -28.76 -5.47
C LEU A 452 2.89 -29.81 -4.36
N ASP A 453 1.68 -30.25 -4.02
CA ASP A 453 1.46 -31.29 -3.02
C ASP A 453 2.12 -32.61 -3.47
N ASN A 454 1.91 -33.01 -4.73
CA ASN A 454 2.56 -34.18 -5.32
C ASN A 454 4.09 -34.06 -5.33
N TRP A 455 4.62 -32.89 -5.72
CA TRP A 455 6.05 -32.61 -5.68
C TRP A 455 6.62 -32.77 -4.26
N SER A 456 5.93 -32.21 -3.27
CA SER A 456 6.37 -32.23 -1.87
C SER A 456 6.31 -33.62 -1.22
N ALA A 457 5.40 -34.48 -1.70
CA ALA A 457 5.27 -35.86 -1.25
C ALA A 457 6.34 -36.80 -1.82
N GLY A 458 7.21 -36.30 -2.72
CA GLY A 458 8.23 -37.13 -3.38
C GLY A 458 7.65 -38.07 -4.45
N SER A 459 6.39 -37.90 -4.83
CA SER A 459 5.79 -38.65 -5.94
C SER A 459 6.56 -38.35 -7.23
N PRO A 460 6.87 -39.34 -8.07
CA PRO A 460 7.46 -39.08 -9.37
C PRO A 460 6.47 -38.23 -10.16
N ILE A 461 6.79 -36.94 -10.32
CA ILE A 461 6.06 -36.06 -11.23
C ILE A 461 6.25 -36.67 -12.60
N ALA A 462 5.18 -37.23 -13.16
CA ALA A 462 5.20 -37.80 -14.49
C ALA A 462 5.58 -36.68 -15.47
N PHE A 463 6.79 -36.74 -16.01
CA PHE A 463 7.19 -35.92 -17.14
C PHE A 463 6.67 -36.63 -18.40
N PRO A 464 5.80 -36.00 -19.21
CA PRO A 464 5.60 -36.45 -20.59
C PRO A 464 6.87 -36.24 -21.43
#